data_AF-A0A4Y2M195-F1
#
_entry.id   AF-A0A4Y2M195-F1
#
_cell.length_a   1.000
_cell.length_b   1.000
_cell.length_c   1.000
_cell.angle_alpha   90.00
_cell.angle_beta   90.00
_cell.angle_gamma   90.00
#
_symmetry.space_group_name_H-M   'P 1'
#
loop_
_entity.id
_entity.type
_entity.pdbx_description
1 polymer ?
#
loop_
_entity_poly.entity_id
_entity_poly.type
_entity_poly.pdbx_seq_one_letter_code
_entity_poly.pdbx_strand_id
1 'polypeptide(L)'
;MKDIGYLLSISKIQSGTGEAITAAVHETLESWRNTDQVKCVSFDTTSVNKGLRRRACVFIQQKMKKELLWLACRYHVFNIMLEANVVKSIGASAGPEILVFSNVLKFRGAQSIKIIFELPFLMF
;
A
#
# COMPACT_ATOMS: atom_id res chain seq x y z
N MET A 1 1.98 -3.50 26.87
CA MET A 1 0.97 -2.59 26.30
C MET A 1 0.69 -3.08 24.89
N LYS A 2 -0.56 -3.41 24.53
CA LYS A 2 -0.90 -3.69 23.12
C LYS A 2 -1.01 -2.33 22.43
N ASP A 3 -0.17 -2.06 21.45
CA ASP A 3 -0.33 -0.88 20.60
C ASP A 3 -1.61 -1.09 19.76
N ILE A 4 -2.69 -0.41 20.15
CA ILE A 4 -3.92 -0.38 19.37
C ILE A 4 -3.69 0.64 18.26
N GLY A 5 -3.56 0.16 17.02
CA GLY A 5 -3.56 1.02 15.84
C GLY A 5 -4.98 1.56 15.60
N TYR A 6 -5.10 2.86 15.37
CA TYR A 6 -6.35 3.50 14.98
C TYR A 6 -6.32 3.87 13.51
N LEU A 7 -7.41 3.57 12.80
CA LEU A 7 -7.62 4.04 11.44
C LEU A 7 -8.15 5.47 11.47
N LEU A 8 -7.34 6.43 11.02
CA LEU A 8 -7.71 7.85 11.06
C LEU A 8 -8.62 8.27 9.90
N SER A 9 -8.43 7.67 8.71
CA SER A 9 -9.23 7.96 7.51
C SER A 9 -9.01 6.89 6.42
N ILE A 10 -10.02 6.74 5.55
CA ILE A 10 -9.91 6.11 4.23
C ILE A 10 -10.37 7.15 3.20
N SER A 11 -9.42 7.85 2.60
CA SER A 11 -9.72 8.92 1.65
C SER A 11 -9.76 8.37 0.22
N LYS A 12 -10.87 8.60 -0.48
CA LYS A 12 -10.96 8.35 -1.92
C LYS A 12 -10.26 9.50 -2.66
N ILE A 13 -9.15 9.19 -3.32
CA ILE A 13 -8.40 10.15 -4.13
C ILE A 13 -8.83 10.08 -5.60
N GLN A 14 -8.91 11.24 -6.26
CA GLN A 14 -9.33 11.33 -7.67
C GLN A 14 -8.23 10.88 -8.64
N SER A 15 -6.96 10.99 -8.24
CA SER A 15 -5.80 10.52 -8.99
C SER A 15 -4.79 9.88 -8.04
N GLY A 16 -4.09 8.85 -8.52
CA GLY A 16 -3.01 8.19 -7.78
C GLY A 16 -1.68 8.93 -7.86
N THR A 17 -1.66 10.27 -7.87
CA THR A 17 -0.42 11.05 -7.90
C THR A 17 0.10 11.30 -6.49
N GLY A 18 1.41 11.58 -6.36
CA GLY A 18 2.02 11.87 -5.07
C GLY A 18 1.42 13.10 -4.38
N GLU A 19 1.04 14.11 -5.16
CA GLU A 19 0.40 15.34 -4.69
C GLU A 19 -1.00 15.06 -4.11
N ALA A 20 -1.83 14.28 -4.82
CA ALA A 20 -3.18 13.95 -4.38
C ALA A 20 -3.17 13.11 -3.09
N ILE A 21 -2.25 12.13 -3.00
CA ILE A 21 -2.01 11.35 -1.78
C ILE A 21 -1.59 12.26 -0.63
N THR A 22 -0.63 13.17 -0.89
CA THR A 22 -0.14 14.09 0.14
C THR A 22 -1.23 15.02 0.66
N ALA A 23 -2.07 15.55 -0.22
CA ALA A 23 -3.18 16.42 0.15
C ALA A 23 -4.15 15.68 1.09
N ALA A 24 -4.57 14.47 0.72
CA ALA A 24 -5.48 13.66 1.52
C ALA A 24 -4.89 13.29 2.91
N VAL A 25 -3.60 12.92 2.95
CA VAL A 25 -2.90 12.62 4.21
C VAL A 25 -2.79 13.86 5.10
N HIS A 26 -2.43 15.00 4.53
CA HIS A 26 -2.27 16.24 5.29
C HIS A 26 -3.60 16.74 5.85
N GLU A 27 -4.65 16.78 5.03
CA GLU A 27 -6.00 17.18 5.46
C GLU A 27 -6.51 16.29 6.60
N THR A 28 -6.29 14.98 6.50
CA THR A 28 -6.60 14.04 7.58
C THR A 28 -5.85 14.44 8.84
N LEU A 29 -4.53 14.62 8.80
CA LEU A 29 -3.74 14.93 9.99
C LEU A 29 -4.06 16.30 10.61
N GLU A 30 -4.41 17.30 9.79
CA GLU A 30 -4.89 18.60 10.26
C GLU A 30 -6.23 18.48 10.99
N SER A 31 -7.18 17.68 10.46
CA SER A 31 -8.49 17.49 11.11
C SER A 31 -8.36 16.84 12.49
N TRP A 32 -7.35 15.99 12.68
CA TRP A 32 -7.01 15.36 13.95
C TRP A 32 -6.05 16.20 14.83
N ARG A 33 -5.58 17.37 14.36
CA ARG A 33 -4.59 18.23 15.03
C ARG A 33 -3.29 17.49 15.40
N ASN A 34 -2.88 16.56 14.55
CA ASN A 34 -1.76 15.64 14.82
C ASN A 34 -0.55 15.87 13.92
N THR A 35 -0.58 16.89 13.06
CA THR A 35 0.50 17.15 12.08
C THR A 35 1.87 17.20 12.73
N ASP A 36 2.04 17.84 13.90
CA ASP A 36 3.33 17.96 14.59
C ASP A 36 3.83 16.66 15.23
N GLN A 37 2.92 15.77 15.61
CA GLN A 37 3.22 14.55 16.34
C GLN A 37 3.78 13.43 15.44
N VAL A 38 3.54 13.50 14.13
CA VAL A 38 4.05 12.50 13.17
C VAL A 38 5.57 12.46 13.16
N LYS A 39 6.19 11.30 13.43
CA LYS A 39 7.66 11.14 13.40
C LYS A 39 8.15 10.33 12.20
N CYS A 40 7.31 9.46 11.68
CA CYS A 40 7.65 8.58 10.57
C CYS A 40 6.45 8.39 9.64
N VAL A 41 6.75 7.97 8.41
CA VAL A 41 5.75 7.50 7.45
C VAL A 41 6.15 6.11 6.97
N SER A 42 5.20 5.18 6.98
CA SER A 42 5.35 3.84 6.41
C SER A 42 4.60 3.76 5.09
N PHE A 43 5.21 3.21 4.05
CA PHE A 43 4.64 3.19 2.70
C PHE A 43 5.01 1.92 1.94
N ASP A 44 4.13 1.46 1.04
CA ASP A 44 4.48 0.46 0.05
C ASP A 44 5.46 1.05 -0.99
N THR A 45 6.34 0.22 -1.56
CA THR A 45 7.49 0.70 -2.36
C THR A 45 7.17 0.99 -3.81
N THR A 46 5.90 1.23 -4.15
CA THR A 46 5.49 1.57 -5.52
C THR A 46 6.09 2.89 -6.02
N SER A 47 6.04 3.05 -7.33
CA SER A 47 6.59 4.20 -8.07
C SER A 47 5.89 5.54 -7.77
N VAL A 48 4.80 5.56 -7.02
CA VAL A 48 4.16 6.82 -6.58
C VAL A 48 4.70 7.28 -5.22
N ASN A 49 5.12 6.35 -4.37
CA ASN A 49 5.53 6.63 -2.99
C ASN A 49 7.04 6.87 -2.83
N LYS A 50 7.89 6.13 -3.58
CA LYS A 50 9.35 6.03 -3.32
C LYS A 50 10.33 6.63 -4.35
N GLY A 51 10.85 7.84 -4.19
CA GLY A 51 11.90 8.31 -5.12
C GLY A 51 12.30 9.76 -4.95
N LEU A 52 13.44 10.10 -5.57
CA LEU A 52 14.22 11.31 -5.30
C LEU A 52 13.50 12.63 -5.67
N ARG A 53 12.51 12.60 -6.57
CA ARG A 53 11.80 13.80 -7.05
C ARG A 53 10.31 13.49 -7.27
N ARG A 54 9.44 14.40 -6.81
CA ARG A 54 7.98 14.45 -7.08
C ARG A 54 7.16 13.21 -6.67
N ARG A 55 7.26 12.79 -5.41
CA ARG A 55 6.53 11.62 -4.89
C ARG A 55 5.94 11.91 -3.52
N ALA A 56 4.99 11.07 -3.10
CA ALA A 56 4.19 11.30 -1.90
C ALA A 56 5.05 11.55 -0.65
N CYS A 57 6.08 10.74 -0.38
CA CYS A 57 6.89 10.90 0.84
C CYS A 57 7.66 12.23 0.87
N VAL A 58 8.18 12.68 -0.28
CA VAL A 58 8.87 13.98 -0.40
C VAL A 58 7.87 15.11 -0.16
N PHE A 59 6.70 15.04 -0.80
CA PHE A 59 5.67 16.07 -0.66
C PHE A 59 5.08 16.13 0.75
N ILE A 60 4.89 14.99 1.41
CA ILE A 60 4.46 14.92 2.82
C ILE A 60 5.47 15.65 3.71
N GLN A 61 6.77 15.35 3.54
CA GLN A 61 7.83 15.98 4.32
C GLN A 61 7.86 17.51 4.10
N GLN A 62 7.80 17.95 2.84
CA GLN A 62 7.76 19.36 2.47
C GLN A 62 6.52 20.08 3.01
N LYS A 63 5.35 19.44 2.91
CA LYS A 63 4.07 20.00 3.37
C LYS A 63 4.05 20.15 4.89
N MET A 64 4.59 19.17 5.62
CA MET A 64 4.73 19.22 7.07
C MET A 64 5.90 20.06 7.57
N LYS A 65 6.79 20.51 6.66
CA LYS A 65 7.98 21.30 6.96
C LYS A 65 8.86 20.69 8.06
N LYS A 66 8.99 19.36 8.06
CA LYS A 66 9.79 18.63 9.05
C LYS A 66 10.40 17.39 8.46
N GLU A 67 11.56 17.00 8.97
CA GLU A 67 12.17 15.71 8.67
C GLU A 67 11.31 14.57 9.21
N LEU A 68 11.22 13.49 8.43
CA LEU A 68 10.38 12.33 8.72
C LEU A 68 11.19 11.07 8.46
N LEU A 69 11.13 10.10 9.37
CA LEU A 69 11.70 8.78 9.11
C LEU A 69 10.85 8.03 8.09
N TRP A 70 11.47 7.56 7.01
CA TRP A 70 10.81 6.84 5.93
C TRP A 70 10.99 5.34 6.12
N LEU A 71 9.88 4.62 6.26
CA LEU A 71 9.86 3.18 6.50
C LEU A 71 9.20 2.48 5.31
N ALA A 72 9.96 1.66 4.60
CA ALA A 72 9.35 0.76 3.62
C ALA A 72 8.48 -0.28 4.35
N CYS A 73 7.27 -0.51 3.86
CA CYS A 73 6.37 -1.51 4.41
C CYS A 73 6.99 -2.91 4.28
N ARG A 74 7.31 -3.54 5.42
CA ARG A 74 7.95 -4.87 5.46
C ARG A 74 7.15 -5.92 4.70
N TYR A 75 5.84 -5.89 4.85
CA TYR A 75 4.94 -6.82 4.16
C TYR A 75 5.07 -6.70 2.64
N HIS A 76 5.06 -5.47 2.12
CA HIS A 76 5.21 -5.24 0.69
C HIS A 76 6.60 -5.64 0.17
N VAL A 77 7.67 -5.40 0.95
CA VAL A 77 9.02 -5.87 0.61
C VAL A 77 9.07 -7.40 0.53
N PHE A 78 8.46 -8.10 1.48
CA PHE A 78 8.39 -9.56 1.45
C PHE A 78 7.57 -10.08 0.27
N ASN A 79 6.48 -9.42 -0.09
CA ASN A 79 5.70 -9.79 -1.27
C ASN A 79 6.51 -9.67 -2.55
N ILE A 80 7.30 -8.60 -2.72
CA ILE A 80 8.20 -8.44 -3.88
C ILE A 80 9.24 -9.58 -3.92
N MET A 81 9.84 -9.91 -2.77
CA MET A 81 10.80 -11.01 -2.69
C MET A 81 10.15 -12.36 -3.04
N LEU A 82 8.95 -12.60 -2.52
CA LEU A 82 8.19 -13.81 -2.81
C LEU A 82 7.83 -13.89 -4.30
N GLU A 83 7.30 -12.81 -4.86
CA GLU A 83 6.96 -12.70 -6.28
C GLU A 83 8.18 -13.01 -7.15
N ALA A 84 9.34 -12.40 -6.87
CA ALA A 84 10.57 -12.65 -7.63
C ALA A 84 10.99 -14.13 -7.58
N ASN A 85 10.87 -14.78 -6.42
CA ASN A 85 11.19 -16.20 -6.28
C ASN A 85 10.18 -17.11 -6.98
N VAL A 86 8.89 -16.79 -6.90
CA VAL A 86 7.81 -17.52 -7.58
C VAL A 86 8.00 -17.40 -9.09
N VAL A 87 8.18 -16.19 -9.62
CA VAL A 87 8.41 -15.95 -11.05
C VAL A 87 9.65 -16.71 -11.54
N LYS A 88 10.72 -16.75 -10.75
CA LYS A 88 11.92 -17.53 -11.08
C LYS A 88 11.67 -19.04 -11.09
N SER A 89 10.80 -19.53 -10.20
CA SER A 89 10.57 -20.97 -10.01
C SER A 89 9.56 -21.55 -10.98
N ILE A 90 8.48 -20.82 -11.27
CA ILE A 90 7.34 -21.31 -12.07
C ILE A 90 7.04 -20.47 -13.32
N GLY A 91 7.88 -19.48 -13.62
CA GLY A 91 7.68 -18.53 -14.72
C GLY A 91 6.79 -17.35 -14.33
N ALA A 92 6.85 -16.29 -15.15
CA ALA A 92 6.01 -15.11 -14.96
C ALA A 92 4.54 -15.48 -15.14
N SER A 93 3.70 -14.96 -14.24
CA SER A 93 2.25 -15.14 -14.34
C SER A 93 1.62 -14.02 -15.18
N ALA A 94 0.84 -14.39 -16.19
CA ALA A 94 0.03 -13.44 -16.97
C ALA A 94 -1.37 -13.21 -16.38
N GLY A 95 -1.64 -13.65 -15.14
CA GLY A 95 -2.94 -13.52 -14.49
C GLY A 95 -3.59 -14.86 -14.11
N PRO A 96 -4.91 -14.88 -13.84
CA PRO A 96 -5.60 -15.99 -13.17
C PRO A 96 -5.73 -17.27 -14.03
N GLU A 97 -5.30 -17.26 -15.29
CA GLU A 97 -5.43 -18.39 -16.22
C GLU A 97 -4.34 -19.46 -16.07
N ILE A 98 -3.45 -19.34 -15.08
CA ILE A 98 -2.39 -20.32 -14.85
C ILE A 98 -2.95 -21.55 -14.15
N LEU A 99 -2.56 -22.72 -14.66
CA LEU A 99 -2.98 -24.03 -14.16
C LEU A 99 -2.83 -24.19 -12.64
N VAL A 100 -1.81 -23.57 -12.04
CA VAL A 100 -1.58 -23.51 -10.59
C VAL A 100 -2.78 -22.94 -9.81
N PHE A 101 -3.44 -21.90 -10.31
CA PHE A 101 -4.63 -21.30 -9.68
C PHE A 101 -5.91 -22.04 -10.06
N SER A 102 -5.97 -22.67 -11.24
CA SER A 102 -7.15 -23.43 -11.66
C SER A 102 -7.47 -24.63 -10.76
N ASN A 103 -6.45 -25.25 -10.14
CA ASN A 103 -6.66 -26.32 -9.16
C ASN A 103 -7.20 -25.79 -7.82
N VAL A 104 -6.79 -24.59 -7.39
CA VAL A 104 -7.33 -23.91 -6.20
C VAL A 104 -8.80 -23.50 -6.41
N LEU A 105 -9.15 -23.06 -7.63
CA LEU A 105 -10.52 -22.70 -8.00
C LEU A 105 -11.44 -23.92 -8.11
N LYS A 106 -10.93 -25.11 -8.46
CA LYS A 106 -11.73 -26.35 -8.53
C LYS A 106 -12.17 -26.89 -7.16
N PHE A 107 -11.42 -26.59 -6.08
CA PHE A 107 -11.80 -27.00 -4.72
C PHE A 107 -12.94 -26.18 -4.10
N ARG A 108 -13.33 -25.07 -4.73
CA ARG A 108 -14.47 -24.28 -4.31
C ARG A 108 -15.48 -24.24 -5.45
N GLY A 109 -16.46 -25.12 -5.39
CA GLY A 109 -17.57 -25.20 -6.33
C GLY A 109 -18.03 -23.81 -6.75
N ALA A 110 -17.97 -23.58 -8.06
CA ALA A 110 -18.18 -22.29 -8.66
C ALA A 110 -19.56 -21.71 -8.31
N GLN A 111 -19.55 -20.64 -7.52
CA GLN A 111 -20.56 -19.59 -7.55
C GLN A 111 -19.82 -18.25 -7.44
N SER A 112 -19.71 -17.56 -8.57
CA SER A 112 -19.42 -16.14 -8.73
C SER A 112 -18.61 -15.47 -7.61
N ILE A 113 -17.30 -15.73 -7.58
CA ILE A 113 -16.37 -14.93 -6.78
C ILE A 113 -16.00 -13.71 -7.61
N LYS A 114 -16.64 -12.59 -7.22
CA LYS A 114 -16.35 -11.22 -7.62
C LYS A 114 -14.83 -11.01 -7.69
N ILE A 115 -14.27 -10.85 -8.88
CA ILE A 115 -12.90 -10.36 -9.07
C ILE A 115 -12.91 -8.89 -8.68
N ILE A 116 -12.60 -8.63 -7.42
CA ILE A 116 -12.40 -7.28 -6.90
C ILE A 116 -10.92 -6.97 -7.04
N PHE A 117 -10.56 -6.16 -8.04
CA PHE A 117 -9.39 -5.29 -7.95
C PHE A 117 -9.74 -4.17 -6.95
N GLU A 118 -9.53 -4.44 -5.67
CA GLU A 118 -9.39 -3.42 -4.63
C GLU A 118 -8.27 -3.90 -3.71
N LEU A 119 -7.48 -2.96 -3.22
CA LEU A 119 -6.62 -3.16 -2.06
C LEU A 119 -7.53 -3.34 -0.84
N PRO A 120 -7.56 -4.53 -0.23
CA PRO A 120 -7.58 -4.55 1.23
C PRO A 120 -6.58 -5.59 1.74
N PHE A 121 -5.67 -5.18 2.62
CA PHE A 121 -5.07 -6.13 3.54
C PHE A 121 -5.73 -5.97 4.90
N LEU A 122 -6.56 -6.96 5.22
CA LEU A 122 -7.21 -7.20 6.49
C LEU A 122 -6.18 -7.71 7.51
N MET A 123 -6.43 -7.35 8.76
CA MET A 123 -5.90 -7.93 10.00
C MET A 123 -5.30 -9.34 9.86
N PHE A 124 -4.02 -9.44 10.23
CA PHE A 124 -3.55 -10.30 11.32
C PHE A 124 -2.45 -9.55 12.08
#